data_AF-A0AB40CET8-F1
#
_entry.id   AF-A0AB40CET8-F1
#
_cell.length_a   1.000
_cell.length_b   1.000
_cell.length_c   1.000
_cell.angle_alpha   90.00
_cell.angle_beta   90.00
_cell.angle_gamma   90.00
#
_symmetry.space_group_name_H-M   'P 1'
#
loop_
_entity.id
_entity.type
_entity.pdbx_description
1 polymer ?
#
loop_
_entity_poly.entity_id
_entity_poly.type
_entity_poly.pdbx_seq_one_letter_code
_entity_poly.pdbx_strand_id
1 'polypeptide(L)'
;MEDKKCATVFAMLIILFASNSYLRLIQCQLMPIVSDNQVKTFIVFVEEPVGGVNLVNDEELTNFHRSFLPNNSLDSGEERMIYSYRHAISGFAALLTADEVLAMETKPGFLFARLPEEVRAQTTYTPEFMGLSEGGGLWWSSQYGEGIIIGVIDTGITPTHPSFQSFNAVPAPPVNWFGNCSFGPNVCNNKLIGAMAFRRGRNPSPLDVTGHGTHCASIATGSPVYDAGVLNQARGTAVGTAPRAHISVYKVMNRNTGFEDDILAGIDQAIRDGVDVLSMSLVSGPKQFSDSSIAVSSFYAITQGIVPCAAAGNSGPTASEISNDAPWIFTIGASSTDRRIKGNRDTR
;
A
#
# COMPACT_ATOMS: atom_id res chain seq x y z
N MET A 1 -64.97 16.45 29.37
CA MET A 1 -64.15 17.52 28.75
C MET A 1 -62.74 17.18 29.18
N GLU A 2 -61.81 17.00 28.24
CA GLU A 2 -60.63 16.09 28.32
C GLU A 2 -60.95 14.67 27.85
N ASP A 3 -60.97 14.50 26.52
CA ASP A 3 -60.65 13.24 25.81
C ASP A 3 -60.75 13.44 24.28
N LYS A 4 -60.16 14.54 23.78
CA LYS A 4 -60.15 14.88 22.33
C LYS A 4 -58.85 15.53 21.85
N LYS A 5 -57.69 15.17 22.42
CA LYS A 5 -56.39 15.64 21.92
C LYS A 5 -55.34 14.56 21.61
N CYS A 6 -55.67 13.27 21.74
CA CYS A 6 -54.71 12.20 21.44
C CYS A 6 -54.98 11.43 20.12
N ALA A 7 -56.10 11.69 19.43
CA ALA A 7 -56.47 10.99 18.19
C ALA A 7 -56.08 11.75 16.90
N THR A 8 -55.70 13.02 16.98
CA THR A 8 -55.40 13.85 15.78
C THR A 8 -53.91 13.89 15.44
N VAL A 9 -53.02 13.46 16.34
CA VAL A 9 -51.57 13.37 16.06
C VAL A 9 -51.19 12.00 15.46
N PHE A 10 -51.97 10.96 15.71
CA PHE A 10 -51.71 9.62 15.15
C PHE A 10 -52.16 9.44 13.69
N ALA A 11 -53.09 10.27 13.21
CA ALA A 11 -53.56 10.24 11.81
C ALA A 11 -52.71 11.08 10.84
N MET A 12 -51.85 12.00 11.33
CA MET A 12 -50.92 12.76 10.48
C MET A 12 -49.56 12.06 10.28
N LEU A 13 -49.24 11.05 11.08
CA LEU A 13 -47.97 10.31 10.98
C LEU A 13 -48.04 9.09 10.04
N ILE A 14 -49.23 8.66 9.63
CA ILE A 14 -49.41 7.52 8.70
C ILE A 14 -49.49 7.97 7.23
N ILE A 15 -49.75 9.25 6.96
CA ILE A 15 -49.84 9.80 5.58
C ILE A 15 -48.48 10.29 5.05
N LEU A 16 -47.48 10.49 5.91
CA LEU A 16 -46.11 10.83 5.49
C LEU A 16 -45.23 9.61 5.14
N PHE A 17 -45.73 8.39 5.35
CA PHE A 17 -45.03 7.14 5.02
C PHE A 17 -45.50 6.47 3.72
N ALA A 18 -46.39 7.10 2.94
CA ALA A 18 -46.95 6.52 1.71
C ALA A 18 -46.60 7.28 0.40
N SER A 19 -45.68 8.24 0.43
CA SER A 19 -45.31 9.04 -0.76
C SER A 19 -43.83 9.40 -0.84
N ASN A 20 -42.94 8.41 -0.66
CA ASN A 20 -41.55 8.53 -1.09
C ASN A 20 -40.98 7.18 -1.52
N SER A 21 -41.65 6.55 -2.48
CA SER A 21 -41.12 5.43 -3.25
C SER A 21 -40.11 5.95 -4.29
N TYR A 22 -39.01 6.56 -3.83
CA TYR A 22 -37.80 6.65 -4.64
C TYR A 22 -36.86 5.57 -4.13
N LEU A 23 -37.07 4.34 -4.61
CA LEU A 23 -35.96 3.42 -4.82
C LEU A 23 -34.98 4.15 -5.74
N ARG A 24 -33.98 4.83 -5.15
CA ARG A 24 -32.72 4.99 -5.86
C ARG A 24 -32.11 3.60 -5.90
N LEU A 25 -32.45 2.86 -6.95
CA LEU A 25 -31.49 1.95 -7.57
C LEU A 25 -30.18 2.72 -7.61
N ILE A 26 -29.21 2.30 -6.79
CA ILE A 26 -27.81 2.54 -7.11
C ILE A 26 -27.61 1.71 -8.37
N GLN A 27 -27.94 2.32 -9.50
CA GLN A 27 -27.46 1.89 -10.80
C GLN A 27 -25.96 2.07 -10.68
N CYS A 28 -25.28 0.99 -10.29
CA CYS A 28 -23.86 0.84 -10.53
C CYS A 28 -23.72 1.12 -12.02
N GLN A 29 -23.24 2.32 -12.37
CA GLN A 29 -22.99 2.64 -13.76
C GLN A 29 -21.81 1.76 -14.16
N LEU A 30 -22.14 0.55 -14.63
CA LEU A 30 -21.32 -0.22 -15.56
C LEU A 30 -21.00 0.77 -16.67
N MET A 31 -19.79 1.30 -16.65
CA MET A 31 -19.40 2.18 -17.73
C MET A 31 -19.41 1.33 -19.01
N PRO A 32 -20.06 1.78 -20.09
CA PRO A 32 -20.09 1.03 -21.33
C PRO A 32 -18.65 0.75 -21.76
N ILE A 33 -18.39 -0.51 -22.07
CA ILE A 33 -17.14 -0.96 -22.67
C ILE A 33 -17.15 -0.38 -24.08
N VAL A 34 -16.21 0.53 -24.35
CA VAL A 34 -16.00 1.07 -25.70
C VAL A 34 -15.33 -0.03 -26.51
N SER A 35 -15.87 -0.36 -27.69
CA SER A 35 -15.27 -1.32 -28.62
C SER A 35 -13.86 -0.86 -29.00
N ASP A 36 -12.88 -1.48 -28.36
CA ASP A 36 -11.46 -1.32 -28.58
C ASP A 36 -10.89 -2.72 -28.76
N ASN A 37 -10.33 -2.97 -29.95
CA ASN A 37 -9.83 -4.28 -30.34
C ASN A 37 -8.45 -4.59 -29.70
N GLN A 38 -7.97 -3.72 -28.82
CA GLN A 38 -6.75 -3.94 -28.05
C GLN A 38 -6.98 -4.94 -26.92
N VAL A 39 -6.10 -5.94 -26.85
CA VAL A 39 -6.06 -6.91 -25.75
C VAL A 39 -5.55 -6.21 -24.48
N LYS A 40 -6.33 -6.28 -23.40
CA LYS A 40 -6.03 -5.73 -22.08
C LYS A 40 -6.26 -6.79 -21.00
N THR A 41 -5.65 -6.62 -19.84
CA THR A 41 -6.02 -7.44 -18.68
C THR A 41 -7.36 -7.00 -18.14
N PHE A 42 -8.27 -7.93 -17.90
CA PHE A 42 -9.53 -7.72 -17.20
C PHE A 42 -9.59 -8.65 -15.98
N ILE A 43 -10.18 -8.15 -14.90
CA ILE A 43 -10.63 -8.96 -13.76
C ILE A 43 -12.12 -9.22 -13.98
N VAL A 44 -12.47 -10.48 -14.14
CA VAL A 44 -13.83 -10.97 -14.43
C VAL A 44 -14.40 -11.62 -13.19
N PHE A 45 -15.61 -11.22 -12.83
CA PHE A 45 -16.38 -11.76 -11.70
C PHE A 45 -17.51 -12.63 -12.24
N VAL A 46 -17.67 -13.80 -11.65
CA VAL A 46 -18.65 -14.80 -12.06
C VAL A 46 -19.37 -15.39 -10.84
N GLU A 47 -20.57 -15.91 -11.05
CA GLU A 47 -21.28 -16.70 -10.05
C GLU A 47 -20.47 -17.94 -9.67
N GLU A 48 -20.60 -18.37 -8.41
CA GLU A 48 -19.91 -19.57 -7.95
C GLU A 48 -20.43 -20.83 -8.68
N PRO A 49 -19.57 -21.83 -8.91
CA PRO A 49 -20.00 -23.11 -9.48
C PRO A 49 -21.09 -23.77 -8.62
N VAL A 50 -22.06 -24.43 -9.26
CA VAL A 50 -23.12 -25.17 -8.56
C VAL A 50 -22.48 -26.28 -7.70
N GLY A 51 -22.60 -26.17 -6.37
CA GLY A 51 -21.90 -27.01 -5.39
C GLY A 51 -20.90 -26.25 -4.51
N GLY A 52 -20.57 -25.00 -4.85
CA GLY A 52 -19.63 -24.15 -4.12
C GLY A 52 -18.17 -24.49 -4.44
N VAL A 53 -17.28 -23.50 -4.29
CA VAL A 53 -15.86 -23.60 -4.66
C VAL A 53 -15.11 -24.72 -3.90
N ASN A 54 -15.61 -25.11 -2.73
CA ASN A 54 -15.00 -26.16 -1.88
C ASN A 54 -15.18 -27.60 -2.41
N LEU A 55 -16.10 -27.83 -3.35
CA LEU A 55 -16.35 -29.16 -3.93
C LEU A 55 -15.60 -29.39 -5.25
N VAL A 56 -14.92 -28.36 -5.77
CA VAL A 56 -14.31 -28.34 -7.10
C VAL A 56 -12.79 -28.22 -6.96
N ASN A 57 -12.04 -29.12 -7.59
CA ASN A 57 -10.56 -29.08 -7.54
C ASN A 57 -9.98 -27.91 -8.39
N ASP A 58 -8.68 -27.61 -8.26
CA ASP A 58 -8.06 -26.43 -8.89
C ASP A 58 -8.13 -26.45 -10.42
N GLU A 59 -8.04 -27.64 -11.01
CA GLU A 59 -8.11 -27.83 -12.45
C GLU A 59 -9.53 -27.62 -12.96
N GLU A 60 -10.52 -28.19 -12.27
CA GLU A 60 -11.93 -28.01 -12.58
C GLU A 60 -12.37 -26.54 -12.43
N LEU A 61 -11.90 -25.84 -11.38
CA LEU A 61 -12.18 -24.42 -11.17
C LEU A 61 -11.57 -23.56 -12.29
N THR A 62 -10.33 -23.88 -12.68
CA THR A 62 -9.65 -23.18 -13.78
C THR A 62 -10.33 -23.46 -15.12
N ASN A 63 -10.80 -24.68 -15.36
CA ASN A 63 -11.57 -25.03 -16.55
C ASN A 63 -12.94 -24.35 -16.57
N PHE A 64 -13.60 -24.23 -15.42
CA PHE A 64 -14.80 -23.43 -15.27
C PHE A 64 -14.54 -21.95 -15.64
N HIS A 65 -13.48 -21.33 -15.11
CA HIS A 65 -13.10 -19.96 -15.49
C HIS A 65 -12.74 -19.84 -16.98
N ARG A 66 -12.02 -20.80 -17.55
CA ARG A 66 -11.71 -20.83 -18.99
C ARG A 66 -12.95 -20.93 -19.87
N SER A 67 -14.05 -21.53 -19.40
CA SER A 67 -15.32 -21.60 -20.15
C SER A 67 -15.90 -20.22 -20.48
N PHE A 68 -15.54 -19.18 -19.73
CA PHE A 68 -15.92 -17.80 -20.00
C PHE A 68 -15.08 -17.15 -21.10
N LEU A 69 -13.86 -17.63 -21.35
CA LEU A 69 -12.99 -17.11 -22.40
C LEU A 69 -13.47 -17.52 -23.82
N PRO A 70 -13.14 -16.74 -24.86
CA PRO A 70 -13.42 -17.12 -26.25
C PRO A 70 -12.55 -18.29 -26.74
N ASN A 71 -11.29 -18.33 -26.30
CA ASN A 71 -10.32 -19.39 -26.51
C ASN A 71 -9.26 -19.33 -25.39
N ASN A 72 -8.35 -20.31 -25.34
CA ASN A 72 -7.35 -20.39 -24.28
C ASN A 72 -6.11 -19.51 -24.53
N SER A 73 -5.90 -19.08 -25.77
CA SER A 73 -4.65 -18.46 -26.21
C SER A 73 -4.91 -17.26 -27.11
N LEU A 74 -4.03 -16.27 -27.04
CA LEU A 74 -3.98 -15.17 -28.01
C LEU A 74 -3.49 -15.68 -29.36
N ASP A 75 -3.69 -14.89 -30.42
CA ASP A 75 -3.13 -15.18 -31.75
C ASP A 75 -1.59 -15.23 -31.74
N SER A 76 -0.96 -14.61 -30.74
CA SER A 76 0.48 -14.70 -30.46
C SER A 76 0.93 -16.05 -29.88
N GLY A 77 -0.01 -16.92 -29.48
CA GLY A 77 0.25 -18.19 -28.81
C GLY A 77 0.37 -18.10 -27.28
N GLU A 78 0.33 -16.90 -26.70
CA GLU A 78 0.36 -16.70 -25.25
C GLU A 78 -0.96 -17.14 -24.59
N GLU A 79 -0.89 -17.72 -23.39
CA GLU A 79 -2.10 -18.08 -22.63
C GLU A 79 -2.85 -16.82 -22.19
N ARG A 80 -4.16 -16.77 -22.43
CA ARG A 80 -4.99 -15.62 -22.05
C ARG A 80 -5.28 -15.56 -20.56
N MET A 81 -5.37 -16.72 -19.91
CA MET A 81 -5.66 -16.82 -18.49
C MET A 81 -4.42 -16.41 -17.69
N ILE A 82 -4.51 -15.31 -16.94
CA ILE A 82 -3.41 -14.85 -16.08
C ILE A 82 -3.56 -15.48 -14.69
N TYR A 83 -4.76 -15.40 -14.11
CA TYR A 83 -5.04 -15.93 -12.78
C TYR A 83 -6.44 -16.51 -12.69
N SER A 84 -6.57 -17.65 -12.03
CA SER A 84 -7.84 -18.26 -11.61
C SER A 84 -7.94 -18.10 -10.10
N TYR A 85 -8.92 -17.34 -9.60
CA TYR A 85 -9.01 -17.02 -8.17
C TYR A 85 -9.94 -18.00 -7.46
N ARG A 86 -9.44 -18.65 -6.41
CA ARG A 86 -10.23 -19.57 -5.57
C ARG A 86 -10.80 -18.89 -4.33
N HIS A 87 -10.01 -18.03 -3.69
CA HIS A 87 -10.31 -17.56 -2.33
C HIS A 87 -10.58 -16.07 -2.23
N ALA A 88 -9.98 -15.27 -3.13
CA ALA A 88 -10.07 -13.82 -3.05
C ALA A 88 -11.39 -13.28 -3.62
N ILE A 89 -11.84 -13.86 -4.73
CA ILE A 89 -13.08 -13.55 -5.45
C ILE A 89 -13.53 -14.81 -6.20
N SER A 90 -14.83 -14.91 -6.51
CA SER A 90 -15.33 -15.85 -7.53
C SER A 90 -15.08 -15.21 -8.90
N GLY A 91 -13.99 -15.60 -9.55
CA GLY A 91 -13.53 -14.91 -10.76
C GLY A 91 -12.11 -15.24 -11.19
N PHE A 92 -11.68 -14.56 -12.25
CA PHE A 92 -10.38 -14.76 -12.88
C PHE A 92 -9.85 -13.45 -13.47
N ALA A 93 -8.55 -13.42 -13.78
CA ALA A 93 -7.95 -12.35 -14.57
C ALA A 93 -7.46 -12.91 -15.91
N ALA A 94 -7.79 -12.24 -17.00
CA ALA A 94 -7.44 -12.69 -18.35
C ALA A 94 -7.16 -11.53 -19.32
N LEU A 95 -6.40 -11.85 -20.37
CA LEU A 95 -6.15 -10.99 -21.52
C LEU A 95 -7.32 -11.07 -22.51
N LEU A 96 -8.08 -9.99 -22.60
CA LEU A 96 -9.32 -9.89 -23.37
C LEU A 96 -9.39 -8.57 -24.12
N THR A 97 -10.08 -8.55 -25.25
CA THR A 97 -10.54 -7.30 -25.89
C THR A 97 -11.85 -6.84 -25.26
N ALA A 98 -12.20 -5.58 -25.47
CA ALA A 98 -13.49 -5.02 -25.08
C ALA A 98 -14.68 -5.82 -25.62
N ASP A 99 -14.61 -6.20 -26.91
CA ASP A 99 -15.67 -6.95 -27.57
C ASP A 99 -15.79 -8.38 -27.02
N GLU A 100 -14.66 -8.99 -26.64
CA GLU A 100 -14.65 -10.29 -25.97
C GLU A 100 -15.31 -10.23 -24.59
N VAL A 101 -15.13 -9.13 -23.85
CA VAL A 101 -15.82 -8.91 -22.58
C VAL A 101 -17.32 -8.68 -22.79
N LEU A 102 -17.72 -7.87 -23.78
CA LEU A 102 -19.13 -7.67 -24.13
C LEU A 102 -19.81 -8.98 -24.54
N ALA A 103 -19.13 -9.81 -25.33
CA ALA A 103 -19.62 -11.13 -25.68
C ALA A 103 -19.77 -12.02 -24.42
N MET A 104 -18.85 -11.88 -23.45
CA MET A 104 -18.89 -12.60 -22.19
C MET A 104 -20.09 -12.22 -21.30
N GLU A 105 -20.61 -10.98 -21.41
CA GLU A 105 -21.80 -10.54 -20.67
C GLU A 105 -23.05 -11.40 -20.97
N THR A 106 -23.08 -12.05 -22.13
CA THR A 106 -24.18 -12.94 -22.52
C THR A 106 -24.08 -14.34 -21.92
N LYS A 107 -22.94 -14.69 -21.30
CA LYS A 107 -22.72 -16.03 -20.73
C LYS A 107 -23.44 -16.17 -19.38
N PRO A 108 -24.22 -17.24 -19.16
CA PRO A 108 -24.80 -17.52 -17.86
C PRO A 108 -23.72 -17.58 -16.77
N GLY A 109 -23.96 -16.92 -15.65
CA GLY A 109 -23.02 -16.83 -14.53
C GLY A 109 -22.00 -15.70 -14.63
N PHE A 110 -21.95 -14.91 -15.72
CA PHE A 110 -21.16 -13.68 -15.74
C PHE A 110 -21.82 -12.61 -14.86
N LEU A 111 -21.04 -11.94 -14.01
CA LEU A 111 -21.55 -10.85 -13.16
C LEU A 111 -21.11 -9.48 -13.69
N PHE A 112 -19.80 -9.26 -13.76
CA PHE A 112 -19.21 -8.06 -14.34
C PHE A 112 -17.72 -8.28 -14.61
N ALA A 113 -17.16 -7.45 -15.47
CA ALA A 113 -15.72 -7.38 -15.67
C ALA A 113 -15.24 -5.94 -15.52
N ARG A 114 -14.04 -5.78 -14.99
CA ARG A 114 -13.39 -4.47 -14.87
C ARG A 114 -11.92 -4.57 -15.24
N LEU A 115 -11.37 -3.48 -15.75
CA LEU A 115 -9.93 -3.36 -15.88
C LEU A 115 -9.31 -3.36 -14.46
N PRO A 116 -8.13 -3.98 -14.27
CA PRO A 116 -7.38 -3.82 -13.03
C PRO A 116 -7.03 -2.34 -12.87
N GLU A 117 -7.28 -1.83 -11.67
CA GLU A 117 -6.84 -0.49 -11.31
C GLU A 117 -5.39 -0.55 -10.88
N GLU A 118 -4.61 0.40 -11.35
CA GLU A 118 -3.27 0.60 -10.88
C GLU A 118 -3.26 1.44 -9.60
N VAL A 119 -2.66 0.92 -8.53
CA VAL A 119 -2.57 1.62 -7.23
C VAL A 119 -1.13 2.11 -7.01
N ARG A 120 -0.97 3.40 -6.65
CA ARG A 120 0.34 4.05 -6.53
C ARG A 120 0.46 5.08 -5.41
N ALA A 121 1.72 5.27 -5.01
CA ALA A 121 2.31 6.27 -4.11
C ALA A 121 1.71 7.68 -4.16
N GLN A 122 1.53 8.33 -2.99
CA GLN A 122 0.97 9.68 -2.88
C GLN A 122 1.92 10.74 -2.28
N THR A 123 3.21 10.78 -2.63
CA THR A 123 4.20 11.72 -2.03
C THR A 123 4.28 13.12 -2.65
N THR A 124 3.66 13.37 -3.81
CA THR A 124 3.73 14.67 -4.50
C THR A 124 2.82 15.76 -3.93
N TYR A 125 2.05 15.45 -2.88
CA TYR A 125 1.00 16.33 -2.34
C TYR A 125 0.80 16.17 -0.83
N THR A 126 1.11 14.99 -0.28
CA THR A 126 0.89 14.69 1.14
C THR A 126 1.56 15.67 2.11
N PRO A 127 2.78 16.21 1.87
CA PRO A 127 3.32 17.26 2.73
C PRO A 127 2.45 18.52 2.75
N GLU A 128 2.00 18.99 1.58
CA GLU A 128 1.12 20.16 1.46
C GLU A 128 -0.24 19.91 2.14
N PHE A 129 -0.83 18.72 1.96
CA PHE A 129 -2.07 18.31 2.63
C PHE A 129 -1.94 18.35 4.17
N MET A 130 -0.77 18.00 4.69
CA MET A 130 -0.46 18.08 6.14
C MET A 130 -0.09 19.50 6.60
N GLY A 131 -0.12 20.50 5.72
CA GLY A 131 0.26 21.88 6.02
C GLY A 131 1.77 22.09 6.16
N LEU A 132 2.59 21.16 5.66
CA LEU A 132 4.04 21.33 5.60
C LEU A 132 4.38 22.22 4.40
N SER A 133 4.78 23.46 4.67
CA SER A 133 5.09 24.46 3.66
C SER A 133 6.52 24.95 3.77
N GLU A 134 7.11 25.33 2.64
CA GLU A 134 8.43 25.95 2.62
C GLU A 134 8.42 27.32 3.33
N GLY A 135 9.46 27.59 4.14
CA GLY A 135 9.64 28.90 4.77
C GLY A 135 8.84 29.14 6.06
N GLY A 136 8.17 28.12 6.62
CA GLY A 136 7.44 28.24 7.88
C GLY A 136 7.07 26.92 8.53
N GLY A 137 6.27 27.00 9.61
CA GLY A 137 5.68 25.84 10.28
C GLY A 137 6.69 24.82 10.82
N LEU A 138 6.26 23.54 10.82
CA LEU A 138 7.06 22.45 11.37
C LEU A 138 8.39 22.30 10.64
N TRP A 139 8.40 22.34 9.30
CA TRP A 139 9.61 22.22 8.49
C TRP A 139 10.67 23.27 8.82
N TRP A 140 10.29 24.54 8.99
CA TRP A 140 11.25 25.56 9.42
C TRP A 140 11.75 25.29 10.84
N SER A 141 10.85 25.00 11.77
CA SER A 141 11.20 24.79 13.18
C SER A 141 12.06 23.55 13.44
N SER A 142 11.91 22.50 12.63
CA SER A 142 12.65 21.24 12.73
C SER A 142 13.81 21.16 11.74
N GLN A 143 14.10 22.24 11.01
CA GLN A 143 15.09 22.26 9.94
C GLN A 143 14.89 21.11 8.95
N TYR A 144 13.64 20.79 8.63
CA TYR A 144 13.24 19.72 7.71
C TYR A 144 13.75 18.31 8.14
N GLY A 145 14.06 18.14 9.43
CA GLY A 145 14.61 16.90 10.00
C GLY A 145 16.13 16.78 9.92
N GLU A 146 16.85 17.88 9.65
CA GLU A 146 18.32 17.88 9.62
C GLU A 146 18.93 17.29 10.90
N GLY A 147 19.91 16.40 10.73
CA GLY A 147 20.58 15.69 11.84
C GLY A 147 19.83 14.48 12.39
N ILE A 148 18.56 14.28 12.02
CA ILE A 148 17.78 13.10 12.40
C ILE A 148 18.06 11.94 11.45
N ILE A 149 18.20 10.73 12.00
CA ILE A 149 18.43 9.49 11.27
C ILE A 149 17.20 8.59 11.40
N ILE A 150 16.55 8.32 10.27
CA ILE A 150 15.41 7.39 10.21
C ILE A 150 15.89 6.02 9.73
N GLY A 151 15.74 5.01 10.58
CA GLY A 151 15.98 3.60 10.28
C GLY A 151 14.74 2.95 9.65
N VAL A 152 14.83 2.53 8.40
CA VAL A 152 13.73 1.87 7.67
C VAL A 152 13.94 0.35 7.69
N ILE A 153 13.02 -0.39 8.31
CA ILE A 153 13.03 -1.85 8.41
C ILE A 153 12.07 -2.42 7.35
N ASP A 154 12.58 -2.88 6.20
CA ASP A 154 11.73 -3.17 5.03
C ASP A 154 12.36 -4.15 4.00
N THR A 155 11.99 -4.08 2.71
CA THR A 155 12.48 -4.90 1.59
C THR A 155 13.81 -4.42 0.99
N GLY A 156 14.41 -3.38 1.56
CA GLY A 156 15.67 -2.78 1.12
C GLY A 156 15.49 -1.42 0.46
N ILE A 157 16.50 -1.00 -0.31
CA ILE A 157 16.46 0.28 -1.04
C ILE A 157 17.06 0.18 -2.44
N THR A 158 16.54 0.98 -3.38
CA THR A 158 17.19 1.27 -4.66
C THR A 158 18.03 2.53 -4.52
N PRO A 159 19.36 2.43 -4.27
CA PRO A 159 20.17 3.58 -3.88
C PRO A 159 20.30 4.66 -4.95
N THR A 160 20.15 4.29 -6.23
CA THR A 160 20.24 5.20 -7.38
C THR A 160 18.96 6.00 -7.64
N HIS A 161 17.88 5.77 -6.87
CA HIS A 161 16.63 6.48 -7.05
C HIS A 161 16.79 8.00 -6.75
N PRO A 162 16.21 8.91 -7.56
CA PRO A 162 16.38 10.36 -7.39
C PRO A 162 16.06 10.90 -5.99
N SER A 163 15.08 10.31 -5.30
CA SER A 163 14.72 10.68 -3.92
C SER A 163 15.83 10.44 -2.88
N PHE A 164 16.90 9.69 -3.22
CA PHE A 164 18.03 9.43 -2.32
C PHE A 164 19.32 10.09 -2.77
N GLN A 165 19.23 10.99 -3.76
CA GLN A 165 20.35 11.86 -4.10
C GLN A 165 20.58 12.84 -2.96
N SER A 166 21.85 12.96 -2.56
CA SER A 166 22.29 14.00 -1.67
C SER A 166 22.32 15.33 -2.42
N PHE A 167 21.23 16.09 -2.35
CA PHE A 167 21.25 17.49 -2.76
C PHE A 167 22.07 18.32 -1.75
N ASN A 168 22.58 19.47 -2.17
CA ASN A 168 23.41 20.41 -1.39
C ASN A 168 22.80 20.91 -0.05
N ALA A 169 21.65 20.37 0.35
CA ALA A 169 20.90 20.71 1.54
C ALA A 169 21.00 19.67 2.67
N VAL A 170 21.62 18.49 2.46
CA VAL A 170 21.78 17.47 3.52
C VAL A 170 23.25 17.47 3.99
N PRO A 171 23.52 17.88 5.24
CA PRO A 171 24.89 17.92 5.79
C PRO A 171 25.47 16.51 5.94
N ALA A 172 26.73 16.40 6.36
CA ALA A 172 27.30 15.10 6.73
C ALA A 172 26.51 14.47 7.90
N PRO A 173 26.43 13.13 7.97
CA PRO A 173 25.76 12.46 9.08
C PRO A 173 26.36 12.84 10.44
N PRO A 174 25.56 12.76 11.53
CA PRO A 174 26.04 12.98 12.89
C PRO A 174 27.26 12.12 13.24
N VAL A 175 28.19 12.64 14.05
CA VAL A 175 29.43 11.94 14.44
C VAL A 175 29.20 10.69 15.29
N ASN A 176 28.02 10.57 15.89
CA ASN A 176 27.56 9.43 16.68
C ASN A 176 26.77 8.40 15.85
N TRP A 177 26.75 8.54 14.52
CA TRP A 177 26.27 7.51 13.61
C TRP A 177 27.32 6.41 13.44
N PHE A 178 26.95 5.15 13.70
CA PHE A 178 27.88 4.01 13.66
C PHE A 178 27.57 2.97 12.58
N GLY A 179 26.56 3.20 11.74
CA GLY A 179 26.13 2.24 10.74
C GLY A 179 27.02 2.15 9.50
N ASN A 180 26.74 1.14 8.67
CA ASN A 180 27.58 0.76 7.54
C ASN A 180 26.80 0.71 6.21
N CYS A 181 27.52 0.86 5.10
CA CYS A 181 27.00 0.74 3.75
C CYS A 181 27.43 -0.59 3.10
N SER A 182 26.54 -1.58 3.08
CA SER A 182 26.85 -2.92 2.57
C SER A 182 26.84 -3.03 1.04
N PHE A 183 26.52 -1.95 0.33
CA PHE A 183 26.65 -1.88 -1.13
C PHE A 183 28.11 -1.72 -1.61
N GLY A 184 29.02 -1.41 -0.69
CA GLY A 184 30.40 -1.05 -1.01
C GLY A 184 30.62 0.46 -1.07
N PRO A 185 31.84 0.89 -1.43
CA PRO A 185 32.22 2.29 -1.39
C PRO A 185 31.42 3.12 -2.42
N ASN A 186 31.17 4.39 -2.09
CA ASN A 186 30.57 5.40 -2.96
C ASN A 186 29.10 5.17 -3.39
N VAL A 187 28.40 4.20 -2.80
CA VAL A 187 26.95 4.02 -3.04
C VAL A 187 26.12 4.81 -2.03
N CYS A 188 26.49 4.73 -0.75
CA CYS A 188 25.92 5.60 0.27
C CYS A 188 26.50 7.01 0.16
N ASN A 189 25.71 8.00 0.57
CA ASN A 189 26.01 9.42 0.51
C ASN A 189 25.45 10.09 1.77
N ASN A 190 25.43 11.42 1.84
CA ASN A 190 24.89 12.12 3.02
C ASN A 190 23.38 11.94 3.20
N LYS A 191 22.63 11.52 2.17
CA LYS A 191 21.21 11.20 2.28
C LYS A 191 20.98 9.78 2.76
N LEU A 192 21.40 8.81 1.95
CA LEU A 192 21.41 7.38 2.27
C LEU A 192 22.75 7.06 2.94
N ILE A 193 22.77 7.07 4.27
CA ILE A 193 24.00 6.97 5.06
C ILE A 193 24.36 5.53 5.46
N GLY A 194 23.39 4.62 5.39
CA GLY A 194 23.56 3.21 5.74
C GLY A 194 22.60 2.30 5.00
N ALA A 195 23.05 1.08 4.72
CA ALA A 195 22.22 0.04 4.13
C ALA A 195 22.78 -1.35 4.48
N MET A 196 21.97 -2.17 5.13
CA MET A 196 22.30 -3.54 5.52
C MET A 196 21.14 -4.49 5.19
N ALA A 197 21.42 -5.78 5.10
CA ALA A 197 20.40 -6.79 4.88
C ALA A 197 20.65 -8.00 5.77
N PHE A 198 19.56 -8.67 6.16
CA PHE A 198 19.55 -9.81 7.06
C PHE A 198 18.70 -10.92 6.45
N ARG A 199 19.28 -12.12 6.31
CA ARG A 199 18.55 -13.30 5.86
C ARG A 199 19.14 -14.58 6.46
N ARG A 200 18.47 -15.14 7.46
CA ARG A 200 18.84 -16.37 8.17
C ARG A 200 20.32 -16.38 8.59
N GLY A 201 20.75 -15.30 9.22
CA GLY A 201 22.14 -15.11 9.69
C GLY A 201 23.16 -14.78 8.60
N ARG A 202 22.72 -14.48 7.37
CA ARG A 202 23.56 -13.99 6.27
C ARG A 202 23.25 -12.53 5.96
N ASN A 203 24.22 -11.85 5.35
CA ASN A 203 24.09 -10.45 4.93
C ASN A 203 24.09 -10.34 3.39
N PRO A 204 22.94 -10.55 2.72
CA PRO A 204 22.84 -10.41 1.27
C PRO A 204 22.87 -8.94 0.83
N SER A 205 22.65 -8.68 -0.46
CA SER A 205 22.52 -7.31 -0.95
C SER A 205 21.29 -6.60 -0.34
N PRO A 206 21.45 -5.34 0.15
CA PRO A 206 20.34 -4.49 0.59
C PRO A 206 19.48 -3.95 -0.56
N LEU A 207 19.76 -4.31 -1.81
CA LEU A 207 19.01 -3.85 -2.97
C LEU A 207 17.53 -4.23 -2.85
N ASP A 208 16.67 -3.24 -3.05
CA ASP A 208 15.23 -3.47 -3.15
C ASP A 208 14.87 -4.01 -4.53
N VAL A 209 14.30 -5.21 -4.56
CA VAL A 209 13.78 -5.85 -5.78
C VAL A 209 12.25 -5.92 -5.77
N THR A 210 11.62 -5.31 -4.75
CA THR A 210 10.16 -5.34 -4.52
C THR A 210 9.56 -3.95 -4.73
N GLY A 211 10.29 -2.91 -4.33
CA GLY A 211 9.89 -1.50 -4.44
C GLY A 211 9.26 -0.94 -3.16
N HIS A 212 8.79 -1.79 -2.25
CA HIS A 212 8.10 -1.39 -1.02
C HIS A 212 9.00 -0.55 -0.10
N GLY A 213 10.20 -1.05 0.21
CA GLY A 213 11.17 -0.34 1.05
C GLY A 213 11.64 0.97 0.44
N THR A 214 11.92 1.00 -0.87
CA THR A 214 12.25 2.23 -1.60
C THR A 214 11.11 3.24 -1.51
N HIS A 215 9.87 2.79 -1.67
CA HIS A 215 8.69 3.63 -1.56
C HIS A 215 8.52 4.22 -0.15
N CYS A 216 8.55 3.39 0.90
CA CYS A 216 8.44 3.84 2.29
C CYS A 216 9.58 4.78 2.70
N ALA A 217 10.82 4.47 2.31
CA ALA A 217 11.99 5.31 2.49
C ALA A 217 11.81 6.71 1.87
N SER A 218 11.27 6.76 0.64
CA SER A 218 11.03 8.02 -0.07
C SER A 218 9.91 8.87 0.56
N ILE A 219 8.89 8.24 1.15
CA ILE A 219 7.85 8.96 1.91
C ILE A 219 8.46 9.61 3.16
N ALA A 220 9.26 8.86 3.92
CA ALA A 220 9.82 9.36 5.17
C ALA A 220 10.82 10.50 4.93
N THR A 221 11.76 10.29 4.01
CA THR A 221 12.93 11.16 3.88
C THR A 221 13.16 11.69 2.47
N GLY A 222 12.44 11.28 1.44
CA GLY A 222 12.81 11.57 0.04
C GLY A 222 13.23 13.03 -0.23
N SER A 223 14.40 13.20 -0.85
CA SER A 223 14.83 14.48 -1.42
C SER A 223 13.81 14.96 -2.46
N PRO A 224 13.64 16.28 -2.66
CA PRO A 224 12.73 16.81 -3.67
C PRO A 224 13.06 16.25 -5.07
N VAL A 225 12.06 15.66 -5.71
CA VAL A 225 12.11 15.22 -7.11
C VAL A 225 11.06 16.00 -7.87
N TYR A 226 11.52 16.94 -8.68
CA TYR A 226 10.66 17.76 -9.52
C TYR A 226 10.07 16.94 -10.65
N ASP A 227 8.88 17.35 -11.07
CA ASP A 227 8.16 16.74 -12.19
C ASP A 227 7.87 15.24 -12.02
N ALA A 228 7.77 14.79 -10.77
CA ALA A 228 7.41 13.42 -10.44
C ALA A 228 5.92 13.23 -10.74
N GLY A 229 5.60 12.13 -11.43
CA GLY A 229 4.24 11.71 -11.73
C GLY A 229 4.29 10.32 -12.33
N VAL A 230 3.16 9.62 -12.31
CA VAL A 230 3.10 8.29 -12.92
C VAL A 230 1.95 8.22 -13.89
N LEU A 231 2.23 7.91 -15.15
CA LEU A 231 1.28 7.98 -16.27
C LEU A 231 0.53 9.33 -16.31
N ASN A 232 1.26 10.43 -16.11
CA ASN A 232 0.74 11.80 -16.03
C ASN A 232 -0.25 12.06 -14.87
N GLN A 233 -0.42 11.12 -13.94
CA GLN A 233 -1.21 11.30 -12.73
C GLN A 233 -0.34 11.80 -11.59
N ALA A 234 -0.96 12.55 -10.67
CA ALA A 234 -0.33 13.06 -9.45
C ALA A 234 0.97 13.85 -9.70
N ARG A 235 1.05 14.54 -10.85
CA ARG A 235 2.23 15.31 -11.28
C ARG A 235 2.53 16.43 -10.28
N GLY A 236 3.77 16.54 -9.84
CA GLY A 236 4.21 17.57 -8.89
C GLY A 236 5.63 17.33 -8.40
N THR A 237 6.01 17.97 -7.30
CA THR A 237 7.28 17.70 -6.63
C THR A 237 7.09 16.60 -5.60
N ALA A 238 7.70 15.43 -5.81
CA ALA A 238 7.71 14.39 -4.80
C ALA A 238 8.74 14.76 -3.73
N VAL A 239 8.33 14.81 -2.47
CA VAL A 239 9.22 15.14 -1.35
C VAL A 239 8.77 14.39 -0.11
N GLY A 240 9.74 13.92 0.68
CA GLY A 240 9.46 13.23 1.93
C GLY A 240 8.96 14.17 3.01
N THR A 241 8.43 13.59 4.09
CA THR A 241 7.96 14.35 5.26
C THR A 241 9.11 15.05 5.98
N ALA A 242 10.29 14.42 6.05
CA ALA A 242 11.52 15.00 6.61
C ALA A 242 12.63 15.01 5.54
N PRO A 243 12.60 15.92 4.57
CA PRO A 243 13.46 15.84 3.39
C PRO A 243 14.95 16.09 3.69
N ARG A 244 15.30 16.62 4.86
CA ARG A 244 16.71 16.77 5.30
C ARG A 244 17.17 15.72 6.31
N ALA A 245 16.29 14.83 6.76
CA ALA A 245 16.70 13.70 7.59
C ALA A 245 17.56 12.71 6.78
N HIS A 246 18.49 12.07 7.47
CA HIS A 246 19.25 10.94 6.93
C HIS A 246 18.41 9.67 6.95
N ILE A 247 18.73 8.74 6.07
CA ILE A 247 18.12 7.42 6.04
C ILE A 247 19.17 6.31 6.14
N SER A 248 18.89 5.33 6.99
CA SER A 248 19.57 4.03 7.01
C SER A 248 18.55 2.92 6.79
N VAL A 249 18.86 1.95 5.92
CA VAL A 249 17.91 0.90 5.53
C VAL A 249 18.38 -0.47 5.98
N TYR A 250 17.48 -1.20 6.63
CA TYR A 250 17.71 -2.56 7.12
C TYR A 250 16.73 -3.49 6.41
N LYS A 251 17.25 -4.21 5.41
CA LYS A 251 16.47 -5.16 4.63
C LYS A 251 16.28 -6.46 5.42
N VAL A 252 15.05 -6.70 5.87
CA VAL A 252 14.67 -7.92 6.62
C VAL A 252 13.63 -8.75 5.87
N MET A 253 13.09 -8.19 4.78
CA MET A 253 12.14 -8.83 3.88
C MET A 253 12.77 -9.08 2.50
N ASN A 254 12.38 -10.18 1.87
CA ASN A 254 12.60 -10.42 0.44
C ASN A 254 11.26 -10.66 -0.22
N ARG A 255 10.95 -9.86 -1.25
CA ARG A 255 9.60 -9.79 -1.84
C ARG A 255 8.60 -9.51 -0.72
N ASN A 256 7.60 -10.36 -0.55
CA ASN A 256 6.57 -10.20 0.47
C ASN A 256 6.81 -11.12 1.70
N THR A 257 8.02 -11.66 1.87
CA THR A 257 8.31 -12.63 2.95
C THR A 257 9.56 -12.27 3.75
N GLY A 258 9.43 -12.26 5.06
CA GLY A 258 10.54 -12.17 6.01
C GLY A 258 10.35 -13.16 7.14
N PHE A 259 11.36 -13.23 7.99
CA PHE A 259 11.34 -14.09 9.17
C PHE A 259 11.65 -13.26 10.41
N GLU A 260 11.08 -13.64 11.55
CA GLU A 260 11.15 -12.84 12.77
C GLU A 260 12.57 -12.72 13.34
N ASP A 261 13.42 -13.71 13.10
CA ASP A 261 14.85 -13.66 13.40
C ASP A 261 15.56 -12.58 12.59
N ASP A 262 15.23 -12.42 11.31
CA ASP A 262 15.79 -11.38 10.46
C ASP A 262 15.27 -9.98 10.84
N ILE A 263 13.98 -9.86 11.17
CA ILE A 263 13.37 -8.61 11.64
C ILE A 263 14.05 -8.14 12.94
N LEU A 264 14.20 -9.06 13.90
CA LEU A 264 14.87 -8.78 15.16
C LEU A 264 16.32 -8.33 14.95
N ALA A 265 17.06 -9.01 14.08
CA ALA A 265 18.44 -8.64 13.74
C ALA A 265 18.54 -7.25 13.09
N GLY A 266 17.61 -6.91 12.20
CA GLY A 266 17.55 -5.59 11.58
C GLY A 266 17.27 -4.47 12.58
N ILE A 267 16.34 -4.69 13.51
CA ILE A 267 16.03 -3.70 14.56
C ILE A 267 17.19 -3.59 15.56
N ASP A 268 17.80 -4.70 15.97
CA ASP A 268 18.99 -4.69 16.83
C ASP A 268 20.15 -3.91 16.20
N GLN A 269 20.41 -4.12 14.90
CA GLN A 269 21.42 -3.35 14.18
C GLN A 269 21.06 -1.86 14.14
N ALA A 270 19.79 -1.52 13.90
CA ALA A 270 19.37 -0.12 13.85
C ALA A 270 19.56 0.61 15.19
N ILE A 271 19.29 -0.07 16.30
CA ILE A 271 19.56 0.45 17.65
C ILE A 271 21.07 0.67 17.84
N ARG A 272 21.91 -0.30 17.46
CA ARG A 272 23.37 -0.20 17.57
C ARG A 272 23.96 0.92 16.74
N ASP A 273 23.41 1.14 15.55
CA ASP A 273 23.90 2.15 14.62
C ASP A 273 23.54 3.57 15.09
N GLY A 274 22.58 3.70 16.02
CA GLY A 274 22.18 4.96 16.63
C GLY A 274 21.15 5.74 15.81
N VAL A 275 20.15 5.05 15.25
CA VAL A 275 19.01 5.74 14.59
C VAL A 275 18.12 6.44 15.63
N ASP A 276 17.44 7.52 15.26
CA ASP A 276 16.53 8.24 16.16
C ASP A 276 15.09 7.72 16.08
N VAL A 277 14.69 7.23 14.91
CA VAL A 277 13.33 6.75 14.63
C VAL A 277 13.41 5.44 13.84
N LEU A 278 12.59 4.46 14.23
CA LEU A 278 12.35 3.26 13.42
C LEU A 278 11.05 3.43 12.63
N SER A 279 11.12 3.21 11.32
CA SER A 279 9.96 3.15 10.44
C SER A 279 9.78 1.72 9.96
N MET A 280 8.68 1.09 10.39
CA MET A 280 8.41 -0.32 10.17
C MET A 280 7.05 -0.50 9.49
N SER A 281 7.07 -0.61 8.16
CA SER A 281 5.87 -0.92 7.36
C SER A 281 5.66 -2.43 7.25
N LEU A 282 5.76 -3.11 8.39
CA LEU A 282 5.71 -4.57 8.52
C LEU A 282 4.65 -4.95 9.56
N VAL A 283 4.00 -6.08 9.33
CA VAL A 283 3.06 -6.67 10.28
C VAL A 283 3.33 -8.15 10.46
N SER A 284 3.12 -8.62 11.68
CA SER A 284 3.02 -10.04 12.01
C SER A 284 1.59 -10.34 12.44
N GLY A 285 1.16 -11.61 12.33
CA GLY A 285 -0.13 -12.03 12.89
C GLY A 285 -0.25 -11.74 14.40
N PRO A 286 -1.47 -11.84 14.97
CA PRO A 286 -1.72 -11.54 16.37
C PRO A 286 -0.91 -12.47 17.28
N LYS A 287 -0.22 -11.88 18.26
CA LYS A 287 0.67 -12.57 19.20
C LYS A 287 0.66 -11.87 20.56
N GLN A 288 1.03 -12.59 21.62
CA GLN A 288 1.37 -11.94 22.89
C GLN A 288 2.62 -11.07 22.70
N PHE A 289 2.75 -10.00 23.48
CA PHE A 289 3.89 -9.07 23.34
C PHE A 289 5.24 -9.77 23.53
N SER A 290 5.33 -10.76 24.42
CA SER A 290 6.55 -11.56 24.64
C SER A 290 6.96 -12.40 23.43
N ASP A 291 6.00 -12.75 22.58
CA ASP A 291 6.17 -13.69 21.46
C ASP A 291 6.32 -12.95 20.12
N SER A 292 6.19 -11.62 20.12
CA SER A 292 6.36 -10.76 18.95
C SER A 292 7.75 -10.12 18.96
N SER A 293 8.58 -10.50 17.99
CA SER A 293 9.91 -9.89 17.83
C SER A 293 9.82 -8.38 17.65
N ILE A 294 8.82 -7.88 16.90
CA ILE A 294 8.62 -6.43 16.68
C ILE A 294 8.28 -5.75 18.01
N ALA A 295 7.39 -6.32 18.83
CA ALA A 295 7.01 -5.74 20.11
C ALA A 295 8.20 -5.71 21.08
N VAL A 296 8.90 -6.84 21.25
CA VAL A 296 10.06 -6.95 22.15
C VAL A 296 11.17 -5.99 21.73
N SER A 297 11.56 -5.99 20.46
CA SER A 297 12.66 -5.13 19.98
C SER A 297 12.30 -3.65 20.04
N SER A 298 11.03 -3.30 19.80
CA SER A 298 10.54 -1.92 19.94
C SER A 298 10.58 -1.43 21.38
N PHE A 299 10.34 -2.32 22.35
CA PHE A 299 10.50 -1.99 23.77
C PHE A 299 11.96 -1.61 24.08
N TYR A 300 12.92 -2.38 23.57
CA TYR A 300 14.33 -2.03 23.73
C TYR A 300 14.68 -0.71 23.03
N ALA A 301 14.21 -0.50 21.80
CA ALA A 301 14.44 0.74 21.06
C ALA A 301 13.97 1.98 21.85
N ILE A 302 12.74 1.97 22.37
CA ILE A 302 12.20 3.13 23.10
C ILE A 302 12.96 3.39 24.41
N THR A 303 13.48 2.35 25.08
CA THR A 303 14.31 2.54 26.29
C THR A 303 15.66 3.22 26.00
N GLN A 304 16.11 3.19 24.75
CA GLN A 304 17.30 3.89 24.28
C GLN A 304 16.96 5.28 23.67
N GLY A 305 15.71 5.72 23.78
CA GLY A 305 15.25 7.00 23.21
C GLY A 305 14.91 6.95 21.72
N ILE A 306 14.84 5.77 21.11
CA ILE A 306 14.53 5.57 19.69
C ILE A 306 13.03 5.35 19.54
N VAL A 307 12.35 6.15 18.72
CA VAL A 307 10.89 6.08 18.57
C VAL A 307 10.50 5.01 17.54
N PRO A 308 9.78 3.94 17.92
CA PRO A 308 9.31 2.94 16.97
C PRO A 308 7.94 3.31 16.39
N CYS A 309 7.89 3.52 15.07
CA CYS A 309 6.68 3.75 14.30
C CYS A 309 6.36 2.50 13.46
N ALA A 310 5.15 1.94 13.59
CA ALA A 310 4.76 0.74 12.86
C ALA A 310 3.36 0.84 12.27
N ALA A 311 3.14 0.21 11.12
CA ALA A 311 1.81 0.17 10.49
C ALA A 311 0.82 -0.66 11.32
N ALA A 312 -0.45 -0.23 11.39
CA ALA A 312 -1.50 -0.97 12.09
C ALA A 312 -1.87 -2.30 11.40
N GLY A 313 -1.64 -2.40 10.10
CA GLY A 313 -2.04 -3.52 9.25
C GLY A 313 -3.20 -3.18 8.32
N ASN A 314 -3.40 -4.03 7.30
CA ASN A 314 -4.34 -3.80 6.20
C ASN A 314 -5.51 -4.79 6.21
N SER A 315 -5.74 -5.48 7.32
CA SER A 315 -6.77 -6.51 7.45
C SER A 315 -8.16 -5.97 7.77
N GLY A 316 -8.28 -4.66 8.03
CA GLY A 316 -9.53 -3.94 8.31
C GLY A 316 -10.67 -4.24 7.33
N PRO A 317 -11.92 -3.88 7.67
CA PRO A 317 -12.30 -2.91 8.71
C PRO A 317 -12.91 -3.53 9.97
N THR A 318 -12.80 -4.84 10.19
CA THR A 318 -13.41 -5.50 11.34
C THR A 318 -12.70 -5.07 12.63
N ALA A 319 -13.44 -5.06 13.73
CA ALA A 319 -12.85 -4.80 15.04
C ALA A 319 -11.79 -5.86 15.39
N SER A 320 -10.75 -5.44 16.10
CA SER A 320 -9.66 -6.31 16.61
C SER A 320 -8.74 -6.90 15.54
N GLU A 321 -8.47 -6.19 14.45
CA GLU A 321 -7.58 -6.62 13.35
C GLU A 321 -6.21 -5.91 13.32
N ILE A 322 -5.91 -5.03 14.30
CA ILE A 322 -4.61 -4.35 14.39
C ILE A 322 -3.49 -5.33 14.78
N SER A 323 -2.30 -5.17 14.21
CA SER A 323 -1.17 -6.09 14.41
C SER A 323 -0.07 -5.59 15.35
N ASN A 324 0.24 -4.29 15.32
CA ASN A 324 1.33 -3.68 16.10
C ASN A 324 0.74 -2.85 17.25
N ASP A 325 0.08 -3.50 18.21
CA ASP A 325 -0.75 -2.88 19.26
C ASP A 325 -0.03 -2.70 20.61
N ALA A 326 1.28 -2.94 20.66
CA ALA A 326 2.06 -2.75 21.88
C ALA A 326 2.07 -1.26 22.31
N PRO A 327 1.86 -0.93 23.61
CA PRO A 327 1.71 0.45 24.06
C PRO A 327 2.90 1.39 23.83
N TRP A 328 4.09 0.82 23.61
CA TRP A 328 5.32 1.55 23.34
C TRP A 328 5.62 1.74 21.84
N ILE A 329 4.73 1.27 20.96
CA ILE A 329 4.81 1.47 19.52
C ILE A 329 3.86 2.59 19.12
N PHE A 330 4.35 3.51 18.28
CA PHE A 330 3.48 4.48 17.63
C PHE A 330 2.80 3.82 16.41
N THR A 331 1.60 3.29 16.64
CA THR A 331 0.83 2.51 15.66
C THR A 331 0.07 3.39 14.68
N ILE A 332 0.33 3.25 13.39
CA ILE A 332 -0.17 4.15 12.33
C ILE A 332 -1.29 3.47 11.52
N GLY A 333 -2.48 4.07 11.53
CA GLY A 333 -3.56 3.76 10.60
C GLY A 333 -3.46 4.53 9.28
N ALA A 334 -4.21 4.12 8.27
CA ALA A 334 -4.25 4.79 6.97
C ALA A 334 -5.55 5.58 6.78
N SER A 335 -5.45 6.77 6.19
CA SER A 335 -6.58 7.61 5.81
C SER A 335 -6.39 8.17 4.40
N SER A 336 -7.50 8.55 3.75
CA SER A 336 -7.47 9.22 2.45
C SER A 336 -7.05 10.68 2.55
N THR A 337 -6.33 11.20 1.55
CA THR A 337 -6.21 12.63 1.30
C THR A 337 -7.44 13.20 0.59
N ASP A 338 -7.53 14.52 0.43
CA ASP A 338 -8.55 15.17 -0.41
C ASP A 338 -8.29 15.01 -1.93
N ARG A 339 -7.05 14.70 -2.34
CA ARG A 339 -6.71 14.39 -3.73
C ARG A 339 -7.33 13.07 -4.17
N ARG A 340 -8.12 13.13 -5.24
CA ARG A 340 -8.71 11.96 -5.91
C ARG A 340 -8.09 11.78 -7.29
N ILE A 341 -7.56 10.59 -7.55
CA ILE A 341 -7.15 10.18 -8.90
C ILE A 341 -8.38 9.63 -9.60
N LYS A 342 -8.70 10.19 -10.76
CA LYS A 342 -9.76 9.69 -11.63
C LYS A 342 -9.11 9.11 -12.88
N GLY A 343 -9.50 7.89 -13.24
CA GLY A 343 -9.18 7.37 -14.56
C GLY A 343 -9.92 8.18 -15.61
N ASN A 344 -9.22 9.05 -16.33
CA ASN A 344 -9.78 9.70 -17.51
C ASN A 344 -9.68 8.71 -18.69
N ARG A 345 -10.81 8.44 -19.33
CA ARG A 345 -10.90 7.63 -20.56
C ARG A 345 -10.30 8.31 -21.79
N ASP A 346 -9.97 9.60 -21.70
CA ASP A 346 -9.40 10.37 -22.80
C ASP A 346 -7.92 10.62 -22.55
N THR A 347 -7.05 9.81 -23.17
CA THR A 347 -5.75 10.27 -23.69
C THR A 347 -5.10 9.15 -24.52
N ARG A 348 -5.37 9.23 -25.83
CA ARG A 348 -4.61 8.77 -27.02
C ARG A 348 -3.98 7.37 -27.05
#